data_AF-A0A8R7P7D6-F1
#
_entry.id   AF-A0A8R7P7D6-F1
#
_cell.length_a   1.000
_cell.length_b   1.000
_cell.length_c   1.000
_cell.angle_alpha   90.00
_cell.angle_beta   90.00
_cell.angle_gamma   90.00
#
_symmetry.space_group_name_H-M   'P 1'
#
loop_
_entity.id
_entity.type
_entity.pdbx_description
1 polymer ?
#
loop_
_entity_poly.entity_id
_entity_poly.type
_entity_poly.pdbx_seq_one_letter_code
_entity_poly.pdbx_strand_id
1 'polypeptide(L)'
;MAAPPPSKRRGGGGGGGVEKKDLFHVVHKVPAGDSPYVRAKHLQLVEKDAEASIVWFWKAINSGDRVDSALKDMAVVMKQKLKMICLGEAFNGKITKTARSHGKKFQVSIQQEMSRILGNLGWAYMQQNNYEAAELVYRKAQTIVPDANRACNLGLCLIKQGRHQEAVQVLEDVLLRRISGLDDDKAVARAEQLLSELGPTTHVSSPFDIGLSFTEEIMERLDLVMNEWTPFRSRRLPVFEELDAFRDQMAC
;
A
#
# COMPACT_ATOMS: atom_id res chain seq x y z
N MET A 1 33.79 -23.20 75.44
CA MET A 1 33.23 -23.95 74.29
C MET A 1 31.88 -23.35 73.94
N ALA A 2 31.81 -22.60 72.83
CA ALA A 2 30.57 -22.26 72.14
C ALA A 2 30.93 -21.82 70.72
N ALA A 3 30.48 -22.58 69.72
CA ALA A 3 30.76 -22.33 68.30
C ALA A 3 29.76 -21.29 67.71
N PRO A 4 30.16 -20.48 66.73
CA PRO A 4 29.23 -19.59 66.02
C PRO A 4 28.41 -20.33 64.94
N PRO A 5 27.22 -19.83 64.58
CA PRO A 5 26.26 -20.50 63.68
C PRO A 5 26.62 -20.35 62.19
N PRO A 6 26.04 -21.20 61.30
CA PRO A 6 26.47 -21.32 59.91
C PRO A 6 25.93 -20.22 58.99
N SER A 7 26.75 -19.92 57.97
CA SER A 7 26.55 -18.98 56.88
C SER A 7 25.29 -19.28 56.04
N LYS A 8 24.40 -18.29 55.87
CA LYS A 8 23.34 -18.30 54.84
C LYS A 8 23.97 -18.15 53.45
N ARG A 9 23.99 -19.24 52.67
CA ARG A 9 24.11 -19.16 51.20
C ARG A 9 22.84 -18.52 50.63
N ARG A 10 22.98 -17.37 49.98
CA ARG A 10 21.94 -16.79 49.11
C ARG A 10 22.02 -17.50 47.75
N GLY A 11 21.06 -18.37 47.50
CA GLY A 11 20.84 -18.98 46.18
C GLY A 11 19.90 -18.14 45.32
N GLY A 12 20.28 -17.97 44.05
CA GLY A 12 19.43 -18.12 42.87
C GLY A 12 18.25 -17.17 42.67
N GLY A 13 18.31 -16.36 41.60
CA GLY A 13 17.14 -15.65 41.10
C GLY A 13 17.44 -14.67 39.97
N GLY A 14 18.06 -15.11 38.88
CA GLY A 14 18.28 -14.26 37.71
C GLY A 14 18.66 -15.08 36.48
N GLY A 15 17.69 -15.42 35.64
CA GLY A 15 17.96 -16.17 34.41
C GLY A 15 16.74 -16.87 33.82
N GLY A 16 15.66 -16.14 33.54
CA GLY A 16 14.47 -16.70 32.85
C GLY A 16 13.99 -15.88 31.64
N GLY A 17 14.61 -14.71 31.39
CA GLY A 17 14.17 -13.79 30.33
C GLY A 17 14.99 -13.84 29.04
N VAL A 18 16.20 -14.42 29.07
CA VAL A 18 17.14 -14.39 27.95
C VAL A 18 16.92 -15.59 27.02
N GLU A 19 16.76 -16.80 27.56
CA GLU A 19 16.54 -18.01 26.74
C GLU A 19 15.25 -17.98 25.92
N LYS A 20 14.14 -17.43 26.45
CA LYS A 20 12.92 -17.21 25.66
C LYS A 20 13.13 -16.15 24.58
N LYS A 21 13.88 -15.08 24.88
CA LYS A 21 14.40 -14.09 23.93
C LYS A 21 14.96 -14.79 22.68
N ASP A 22 15.99 -15.58 22.94
CA ASP A 22 16.84 -16.18 21.92
C ASP A 22 16.14 -17.31 21.16
N LEU A 23 15.30 -18.13 21.81
CA LEU A 23 14.51 -19.16 21.13
C LEU A 23 13.50 -18.56 20.13
N PHE A 24 12.87 -17.44 20.46
CA PHE A 24 11.87 -16.80 19.60
C PHE A 24 12.49 -16.21 18.32
N HIS A 25 13.68 -15.62 18.40
CA HIS A 25 14.42 -15.09 17.25
C HIS A 25 14.76 -16.20 16.25
N VAL A 26 15.18 -17.36 16.75
CA VAL A 26 15.55 -18.52 15.94
C VAL A 26 14.34 -19.15 15.26
N VAL A 27 13.22 -19.28 15.96
CA VAL A 27 12.00 -19.91 15.42
C VAL A 27 11.33 -19.04 14.35
N HIS A 28 11.23 -17.72 14.57
CA HIS A 28 10.52 -16.82 13.65
C HIS A 28 11.43 -16.06 12.68
N LYS A 29 12.75 -16.34 12.69
CA LYS A 29 13.77 -15.61 11.90
C LYS A 29 13.67 -14.08 12.07
N VAL A 30 13.31 -13.63 13.28
CA VAL A 30 13.19 -12.20 13.60
C VAL A 30 14.55 -11.72 14.11
N PRO A 31 15.11 -10.60 13.60
CA PRO A 31 16.38 -10.10 14.09
C PRO A 31 16.31 -9.74 15.59
N ALA A 32 17.43 -9.84 16.31
CA ALA A 32 17.50 -9.48 17.72
C ALA A 32 17.57 -7.94 17.90
N GLY A 33 16.96 -7.44 18.98
CA GLY A 33 16.96 -6.01 19.34
C GLY A 33 15.56 -5.42 19.53
N ASP A 34 15.48 -4.09 19.74
CA ASP A 34 14.23 -3.32 19.89
C ASP A 34 14.17 -2.13 18.92
N SER A 35 14.81 -2.28 17.76
CA SER A 35 14.80 -1.24 16.73
C SER A 35 13.42 -1.17 16.04
N PRO A 36 13.05 -0.03 15.44
CA PRO A 36 11.80 0.09 14.69
C PRO A 36 11.61 -1.00 13.63
N TYR A 37 12.68 -1.37 12.91
CA TYR A 37 12.65 -2.46 11.93
C TYR A 37 12.42 -3.82 12.59
N VAL A 38 13.10 -4.12 13.70
CA VAL A 38 12.88 -5.39 14.43
C VAL A 38 11.44 -5.51 14.91
N ARG A 39 10.87 -4.43 15.44
CA ARG A 39 9.47 -4.40 15.85
C ARG A 39 8.52 -4.60 14.67
N ALA A 40 8.83 -4.02 13.52
CA ALA A 40 8.07 -4.26 12.28
C ALA A 40 8.10 -5.75 11.88
N LYS A 41 9.26 -6.41 11.92
CA LYS A 41 9.40 -7.84 11.63
C LYS A 41 8.67 -8.72 12.63
N HIS A 42 8.68 -8.36 13.92
CA HIS A 42 7.92 -9.09 14.93
C HIS A 42 6.43 -9.04 14.65
N LEU A 43 5.89 -7.84 14.39
CA LEU A 43 4.48 -7.65 14.01
C LEU A 43 4.12 -8.42 12.74
N GLN A 44 5.01 -8.43 11.75
CA GLN A 44 4.82 -9.13 10.48
C GLN A 44 4.78 -10.66 10.65
N LEU A 45 5.77 -11.24 11.33
CA LEU A 45 6.03 -12.69 11.29
C LEU A 45 5.47 -13.45 12.49
N VAL A 46 5.33 -12.78 13.63
CA VAL A 46 4.87 -13.39 14.89
C VAL A 46 3.41 -13.06 15.14
N GLU A 47 3.09 -11.76 15.23
CA GLU A 47 1.71 -11.31 15.51
C GLU A 47 0.80 -11.38 14.28
N LYS A 48 1.40 -11.50 13.08
CA LYS A 48 0.69 -11.49 11.78
C LYS A 48 -0.19 -10.24 11.59
N ASP A 49 0.21 -9.11 12.19
CA ASP A 49 -0.44 -7.82 12.03
C ASP A 49 0.20 -7.02 10.90
N ALA A 50 -0.41 -7.12 9.72
CA ALA A 50 0.05 -6.45 8.52
C ALA A 50 -0.10 -4.92 8.58
N GLU A 51 -1.10 -4.37 9.29
CA GLU A 51 -1.29 -2.91 9.35
C GLU A 51 -0.27 -2.29 10.30
N ALA A 52 -0.11 -2.87 11.49
CA ALA A 52 0.85 -2.38 12.47
C ALA A 52 2.29 -2.52 11.98
N SER A 53 2.63 -3.63 11.30
CA SER A 53 3.97 -3.81 10.72
C SER A 53 4.31 -2.74 9.69
N ILE A 54 3.38 -2.36 8.79
CA ILE A 54 3.59 -1.26 7.83
C ILE A 54 3.89 0.06 8.54
N VAL A 55 3.16 0.38 9.61
CA VAL A 55 3.41 1.60 10.40
C VAL A 55 4.83 1.61 10.99
N TRP A 56 5.29 0.47 11.51
CA TRP A 56 6.64 0.35 12.05
C TRP A 56 7.73 0.36 10.97
N PHE A 57 7.47 -0.18 9.77
CA PHE A 57 8.39 -0.03 8.64
C PHE A 57 8.57 1.43 8.24
N TRP A 58 7.48 2.21 8.17
CA TRP A 58 7.58 3.67 7.96
C TRP A 58 8.44 4.35 9.03
N LYS A 59 8.26 3.97 10.30
CA LYS A 59 9.08 4.49 11.40
C LYS A 59 10.55 4.11 11.23
N ALA A 60 10.86 2.90 10.77
CA ALA A 60 12.21 2.47 10.48
C ALA A 60 12.84 3.29 9.35
N ILE A 61 12.12 3.48 8.24
CA ILE A 61 12.55 4.30 7.10
C ILE A 61 12.84 5.74 7.54
N ASN A 62 11.91 6.36 8.26
CA ASN A 62 12.04 7.76 8.70
C ASN A 62 13.17 7.96 9.73
N SER A 63 13.55 6.92 10.46
CA SER A 63 14.65 6.97 11.44
C SER A 63 15.99 6.50 10.88
N GLY A 64 16.05 6.10 9.60
CA GLY A 64 17.26 5.55 8.99
C GLY A 64 17.60 4.11 9.41
N ASP A 65 16.72 3.41 10.13
CA ASP A 65 16.94 2.04 10.59
C ASP A 65 16.72 1.03 9.45
N ARG A 66 17.82 0.56 8.86
CA ARG A 66 17.84 -0.48 7.81
C ARG A 66 16.88 -0.16 6.65
N VAL A 67 16.93 1.08 6.17
CA VAL A 67 15.98 1.65 5.18
C VAL A 67 15.71 0.71 4.00
N ASP A 68 16.75 0.20 3.34
CA ASP A 68 16.57 -0.69 2.18
C ASP A 68 15.86 -2.00 2.54
N SER A 69 16.15 -2.56 3.71
CA SER A 69 15.49 -3.78 4.19
C SER A 69 14.04 -3.49 4.56
N ALA A 70 13.79 -2.36 5.24
CA ALA A 70 12.46 -1.91 5.60
C ALA A 70 11.58 -1.67 4.35
N LEU A 71 12.13 -1.04 3.31
CA LEU A 71 11.43 -0.82 2.04
C LEU A 71 11.05 -2.14 1.34
N LYS A 72 12.00 -3.07 1.25
CA LYS A 72 11.78 -4.40 0.63
C LYS A 72 10.73 -5.20 1.40
N ASP A 73 10.85 -5.30 2.71
CA ASP A 73 9.90 -6.05 3.54
C ASP A 73 8.51 -5.39 3.55
N MET A 74 8.45 -4.06 3.61
CA MET A 74 7.19 -3.32 3.51
C MET A 74 6.48 -3.60 2.19
N ALA A 75 7.22 -3.62 1.07
CA ALA A 75 6.65 -3.98 -0.24
C ALA A 75 6.09 -5.41 -0.26
N VAL A 76 6.76 -6.37 0.39
CA VAL A 76 6.26 -7.76 0.53
C VAL A 76 4.95 -7.80 1.31
N VAL A 77 4.87 -7.08 2.44
CA VAL A 77 3.62 -7.01 3.23
C VAL A 77 2.49 -6.38 2.42
N MET A 78 2.76 -5.30 1.69
CA MET A 78 1.76 -4.65 0.82
C MET A 78 1.26 -5.58 -0.28
N LYS A 79 2.15 -6.32 -0.95
CA LYS A 79 1.76 -7.34 -1.94
C LYS A 79 0.87 -8.42 -1.34
N GLN A 80 1.23 -8.93 -0.16
CA GLN A 80 0.42 -9.94 0.51
C GLN A 80 -0.98 -9.41 0.85
N LYS A 81 -1.09 -8.14 1.27
CA LYS A 81 -2.38 -7.49 1.50
C LYS A 81 -3.21 -7.36 0.22
N LEU A 82 -2.60 -6.94 -0.88
CA LEU A 82 -3.27 -6.88 -2.19
C LEU A 82 -3.77 -8.26 -2.60
N LYS A 83 -2.97 -9.31 -2.41
CA LYS A 83 -3.38 -10.69 -2.67
C LYS A 83 -4.59 -11.11 -1.83
N MET A 84 -4.60 -10.84 -0.53
CA MET A 84 -5.75 -11.14 0.34
C MET A 84 -7.02 -10.39 -0.10
N ILE A 85 -6.88 -9.14 -0.57
CA ILE A 85 -7.97 -8.37 -1.14
C ILE A 85 -8.49 -9.05 -2.42
N CYS A 86 -7.60 -9.44 -3.32
CA CYS A 86 -7.98 -10.08 -4.59
C CYS A 86 -8.63 -11.45 -4.39
N LEU A 87 -8.22 -12.20 -3.36
CA LEU A 87 -8.82 -13.50 -3.02
C LEU A 87 -10.16 -13.36 -2.27
N GLY A 88 -10.61 -12.13 -1.96
CA GLY A 88 -11.82 -11.90 -1.17
C GLY A 88 -11.69 -12.25 0.32
N GLU A 89 -10.48 -12.54 0.79
CA GLU A 89 -10.17 -12.88 2.19
C GLU A 89 -10.09 -11.64 3.09
N ALA A 90 -10.01 -10.45 2.48
CA ALA A 90 -10.00 -9.19 3.20
C ALA A 90 -11.38 -8.83 3.80
N PHE A 91 -11.35 -8.04 4.87
CA PHE A 91 -12.55 -7.43 5.50
C PHE A 91 -13.62 -8.47 5.93
N ASN A 92 -13.22 -9.71 6.21
CA ASN A 92 -14.13 -10.82 6.52
C ASN A 92 -15.21 -11.02 5.43
N GLY A 93 -14.83 -10.84 4.16
CA GLY A 93 -15.72 -10.95 3.00
C GLY A 93 -16.63 -9.75 2.75
N LYS A 94 -16.48 -8.65 3.50
CA LYS A 94 -17.27 -7.42 3.31
C LYS A 94 -16.59 -6.44 2.37
N ILE A 95 -17.37 -5.69 1.61
CA ILE A 95 -16.88 -4.61 0.73
C ILE A 95 -16.31 -3.40 1.47
N THR A 96 -16.67 -3.20 2.73
CA THR A 96 -16.23 -2.06 3.54
C THR A 96 -15.79 -2.52 4.92
N LYS A 97 -14.76 -1.87 5.46
CA LYS A 97 -14.39 -1.95 6.87
C LYS A 97 -14.73 -0.64 7.57
N THR A 98 -15.17 -0.72 8.83
CA THR A 98 -15.30 0.47 9.67
C THR A 98 -13.92 0.86 10.18
N ALA A 99 -13.48 2.05 9.81
CA ALA A 99 -12.30 2.69 10.37
C ALA A 99 -12.73 3.77 11.37
N ARG A 100 -11.82 4.10 12.29
CA ARG A 100 -11.97 5.26 13.17
C ARG A 100 -10.83 6.22 12.95
N SER A 101 -11.16 7.49 12.77
CA SER A 101 -10.20 8.58 12.72
C SER A 101 -10.79 9.76 13.48
N HIS A 102 -10.00 10.37 14.36
CA HIS A 102 -10.41 11.49 15.22
C HIS A 102 -11.75 11.26 15.95
N GLY A 103 -11.95 10.06 16.49
CA GLY A 103 -13.18 9.69 17.21
C GLY A 103 -14.42 9.45 16.33
N LYS A 104 -14.35 9.77 15.03
CA LYS A 104 -15.43 9.54 14.06
C LYS A 104 -15.27 8.19 13.38
N LYS A 105 -16.39 7.48 13.22
CA LYS A 105 -16.46 6.23 12.44
C LYS A 105 -16.74 6.57 10.99
N PHE A 106 -16.01 5.94 10.08
CA PHE A 106 -16.26 6.03 8.64
C PHE A 106 -16.05 4.66 8.00
N GLN A 107 -16.60 4.49 6.80
CA GLN A 107 -16.46 3.25 6.04
C GLN A 107 -15.34 3.43 5.01
N VAL A 108 -14.43 2.47 4.96
CA VAL A 108 -13.39 2.38 3.93
C VAL A 108 -13.75 1.24 3.01
N SER A 109 -13.92 1.52 1.72
CA SER A 109 -14.19 0.48 0.72
C SER A 109 -12.92 -0.28 0.36
N ILE A 110 -13.09 -1.51 -0.14
CA ILE A 110 -11.98 -2.29 -0.70
C ILE A 110 -11.26 -1.49 -1.78
N GLN A 111 -11.99 -0.79 -2.66
CA GLN A 111 -11.42 0.04 -3.71
C GLN A 111 -10.53 1.15 -3.15
N GLN A 112 -10.99 1.87 -2.11
CA GLN A 112 -10.20 2.91 -1.44
C GLN A 112 -8.94 2.33 -0.76
N GLU A 113 -9.09 1.19 -0.10
CA GLU A 113 -7.98 0.52 0.57
C GLU A 113 -6.92 0.02 -0.42
N MET A 114 -7.36 -0.59 -1.50
CA MET A 114 -6.53 -1.12 -2.57
C MET A 114 -5.77 0.01 -3.28
N SER A 115 -6.49 1.07 -3.63
CA SER A 115 -5.94 2.33 -4.14
C SER A 115 -4.83 2.89 -3.23
N ARG A 116 -5.05 2.93 -1.91
CA ARG A 116 -4.06 3.36 -0.92
C ARG A 116 -2.84 2.44 -0.88
N ILE A 117 -3.04 1.13 -0.87
CA ILE A 117 -1.94 0.16 -0.80
C ILE A 117 -1.09 0.21 -2.08
N LEU A 118 -1.71 0.30 -3.26
CA LEU A 118 -1.01 0.44 -4.54
C LEU A 118 -0.18 1.72 -4.57
N GLY A 119 -0.74 2.87 -4.16
CA GLY A 119 0.00 4.13 -4.11
C GLY A 119 1.27 4.04 -3.23
N ASN A 120 1.15 3.39 -2.07
CA ASN A 120 2.28 3.18 -1.16
C ASN A 120 3.30 2.16 -1.69
N LEU A 121 2.84 1.11 -2.37
CA LEU A 121 3.71 0.11 -3.00
C LEU A 121 4.51 0.74 -4.15
N GLY A 122 3.87 1.56 -4.97
CA GLY A 122 4.54 2.32 -6.03
C GLY A 122 5.61 3.26 -5.46
N TRP A 123 5.32 3.93 -4.34
CA TRP A 123 6.30 4.77 -3.66
C TRP A 123 7.48 3.95 -3.13
N ALA A 124 7.21 2.80 -2.52
CA ALA A 124 8.26 1.92 -2.02
C ALA A 124 9.18 1.42 -3.14
N TYR A 125 8.65 1.15 -4.34
CA TYR A 125 9.45 0.80 -5.51
C TYR A 125 10.25 1.96 -6.07
N MET A 126 9.68 3.18 -6.07
CA MET A 126 10.40 4.40 -6.42
C MET A 126 11.64 4.58 -5.55
N GLN A 127 11.52 4.38 -4.22
CA GLN A 127 12.67 4.48 -3.32
C GLN A 127 13.71 3.38 -3.52
N GLN A 128 13.32 2.24 -4.10
CA GLN A 128 14.22 1.14 -4.44
C GLN A 128 14.85 1.28 -5.85
N ASN A 129 14.60 2.39 -6.55
CA ASN A 129 14.98 2.60 -7.95
C ASN A 129 14.44 1.54 -8.93
N ASN A 130 13.37 0.84 -8.54
CA ASN A 130 12.68 -0.12 -9.42
C ASN A 130 11.51 0.62 -10.10
N TYR A 131 11.85 1.41 -11.13
CA TYR A 131 10.91 2.31 -11.77
C TYR A 131 9.89 1.58 -12.64
N GLU A 132 10.25 0.41 -13.17
CA GLU A 132 9.39 -0.44 -13.99
C GLU A 132 8.25 -1.04 -13.14
N ALA A 133 8.56 -1.61 -11.98
CA ALA A 133 7.53 -2.12 -11.07
C ALA A 133 6.70 -0.98 -10.47
N ALA A 134 7.30 0.19 -10.21
CA ALA A 134 6.59 1.37 -9.74
C ALA A 134 5.55 1.86 -10.75
N GLU A 135 5.94 1.96 -12.03
CA GLU A 135 5.04 2.37 -13.13
C GLU A 135 3.82 1.47 -13.19
N LEU A 136 4.01 0.16 -13.26
CA LEU A 136 2.92 -0.81 -13.38
C LEU A 136 1.94 -0.68 -12.20
N VAL A 137 2.47 -0.49 -10.98
CA VAL A 137 1.65 -0.27 -9.79
C VAL A 137 0.90 1.07 -9.83
N TYR A 138 1.53 2.15 -10.28
CA TYR A 138 0.88 3.45 -10.39
C TYR A 138 -0.18 3.49 -11.50
N ARG A 139 0.08 2.90 -12.67
CA ARG A 139 -0.93 2.76 -13.74
C ARG A 139 -2.15 2.03 -13.20
N LYS A 140 -1.96 0.93 -12.45
CA LYS A 140 -3.06 0.22 -11.81
C LYS A 140 -3.79 1.05 -10.75
N ALA A 141 -3.06 1.78 -9.91
CA ALA A 141 -3.68 2.64 -8.91
C ALA A 141 -4.60 3.69 -9.58
N GLN A 142 -4.19 4.19 -10.74
CA GLN A 142 -4.92 5.17 -11.55
C GLN A 142 -6.19 4.60 -12.17
N THR A 143 -6.25 3.30 -12.50
CA THR A 143 -7.48 2.67 -13.01
C THR A 143 -8.55 2.50 -11.92
N ILE A 144 -8.14 2.46 -10.64
CA ILE A 144 -9.05 2.27 -9.51
C ILE A 144 -9.62 3.60 -9.04
N VAL A 145 -8.74 4.51 -8.62
CA VAL A 145 -9.09 5.87 -8.22
C VAL A 145 -8.05 6.78 -8.87
N PRO A 146 -8.43 7.50 -9.94
CA PRO A 146 -7.58 8.53 -10.52
C PRO A 146 -7.18 9.55 -9.45
N ASP A 147 -5.90 9.91 -9.41
CA ASP A 147 -5.35 10.85 -8.43
C ASP A 147 -4.17 11.63 -9.02
N ALA A 148 -4.18 12.96 -8.88
CA ALA A 148 -3.19 13.84 -9.49
C ALA A 148 -1.77 13.62 -8.92
N ASN A 149 -1.65 13.39 -7.60
CA ASN A 149 -0.36 13.11 -6.97
C ASN A 149 0.26 11.80 -7.47
N ARG A 150 -0.55 10.76 -7.67
CA ARG A 150 -0.10 9.49 -8.24
C ARG A 150 0.28 9.62 -9.71
N ALA A 151 -0.47 10.41 -10.48
CA ALA A 151 -0.10 10.73 -11.85
C ALA A 151 1.23 11.48 -11.93
N CYS A 152 1.51 12.42 -11.01
CA CYS A 152 2.83 13.04 -10.90
C CYS A 152 3.92 12.04 -10.55
N ASN A 153 3.66 11.10 -9.65
CA ASN A 153 4.60 10.03 -9.31
C ASN A 153 4.85 9.11 -10.52
N LEU A 154 3.81 8.77 -11.30
CA LEU A 154 3.93 8.01 -12.55
C LEU A 154 4.77 8.77 -13.58
N GLY A 155 4.51 10.07 -13.77
CA GLY A 155 5.33 10.94 -14.61
C GLY A 155 6.80 10.88 -14.19
N LEU A 156 7.10 11.03 -12.89
CA LEU A 156 8.46 10.90 -12.37
C LEU A 156 9.08 9.51 -12.62
N CYS A 157 8.31 8.41 -12.53
CA CYS A 157 8.79 7.07 -12.90
C CYS A 157 9.25 7.04 -14.36
N LEU A 158 8.41 7.56 -15.26
CA LEU A 158 8.69 7.59 -16.71
C LEU A 158 9.91 8.46 -17.03
N ILE A 159 10.07 9.60 -16.35
CA ILE A 159 11.26 10.45 -16.48
C ILE A 159 12.52 9.67 -16.08
N LYS A 160 12.48 8.94 -14.97
CA LYS A 160 13.63 8.13 -14.49
C LYS A 160 13.96 6.96 -15.41
N GLN A 161 12.98 6.44 -16.15
CA GLN A 161 13.18 5.46 -17.22
C GLN A 161 13.64 6.08 -18.56
N GLY A 162 13.73 7.41 -18.68
CA GLY A 162 14.04 8.11 -19.94
C GLY A 162 12.88 8.20 -20.93
N ARG A 163 11.67 7.78 -20.54
CA ARG A 163 10.45 7.83 -21.36
C ARG A 163 9.78 9.20 -21.27
N HIS A 164 10.49 10.22 -21.71
CA HIS A 164 10.10 11.62 -21.55
C HIS A 164 8.77 11.97 -22.22
N GLN A 165 8.46 11.38 -23.39
CA GLN A 165 7.22 11.69 -24.11
C GLN A 165 5.96 11.23 -23.35
N GLU A 166 5.97 10.02 -22.82
CA GLU A 166 4.87 9.52 -22.00
C GLU A 166 4.77 10.27 -20.68
N ALA A 167 5.91 10.65 -20.10
CA ALA A 167 5.91 11.49 -18.90
C ALA A 167 5.22 12.83 -19.15
N VAL A 168 5.54 13.50 -20.27
CA VAL A 168 4.90 14.77 -20.65
C VAL A 168 3.39 14.61 -20.78
N GLN A 169 2.91 13.59 -21.50
CA GLN A 169 1.48 13.34 -21.65
C GLN A 169 0.75 13.19 -20.31
N VAL A 170 1.31 12.37 -19.40
CA VAL A 170 0.72 12.15 -18.06
C VAL A 170 0.72 13.43 -17.23
N LEU A 171 1.79 14.23 -17.28
CA LEU A 171 1.90 15.48 -16.52
C LEU A 171 1.00 16.59 -17.10
N GLU A 172 0.85 16.66 -18.42
CA GLU A 172 -0.10 17.57 -19.08
C GLU A 172 -1.55 17.26 -18.70
N ASP A 173 -1.91 15.97 -18.58
CA ASP A 173 -3.25 15.59 -18.11
C ASP A 173 -3.51 16.04 -16.66
N VAL A 174 -2.48 16.11 -15.81
CA VAL A 174 -2.57 16.72 -14.47
C VAL A 174 -2.77 18.24 -14.57
N LEU A 175 -1.98 18.94 -15.40
CA LEU A 175 -2.10 20.38 -15.59
C LEU A 175 -3.47 20.79 -16.12
N LEU A 176 -4.00 20.04 -17.07
CA LEU A 176 -5.31 20.26 -17.68
C LEU A 176 -6.47 19.84 -16.77
N ARG A 177 -6.18 19.42 -15.52
CA ARG A 177 -7.15 18.94 -14.53
C ARG A 177 -8.07 17.83 -15.08
N ARG A 178 -7.56 17.04 -16.04
CA ARG A 178 -8.27 15.89 -16.62
C ARG A 178 -8.32 14.71 -15.65
N ILE A 179 -7.40 14.68 -14.70
CA ILE A 179 -7.34 13.69 -13.63
C ILE A 179 -8.05 14.24 -12.40
N SER A 180 -9.11 13.55 -11.98
CA SER A 180 -10.00 13.99 -10.90
C SER A 180 -9.31 13.96 -9.54
N GLY A 181 -9.51 15.02 -8.76
CA GLY A 181 -9.04 15.23 -7.39
C GLY A 181 -9.33 16.69 -7.01
N LEU A 182 -10.03 16.94 -5.90
CA LEU A 182 -10.38 18.31 -5.49
C LEU A 182 -9.09 19.13 -5.31
N ASP A 183 -8.93 20.17 -6.13
CA ASP A 183 -7.97 21.27 -5.98
C ASP A 183 -6.58 20.89 -5.46
N ASP A 184 -5.92 19.99 -6.19
CA ASP A 184 -4.57 19.56 -5.87
C ASP A 184 -3.55 20.51 -6.51
N ASP A 185 -3.60 21.81 -6.15
CA ASP A 185 -2.67 22.84 -6.65
C ASP A 185 -1.20 22.44 -6.42
N LYS A 186 -0.94 21.63 -5.39
CA LYS A 186 0.37 21.03 -5.12
C LYS A 186 0.79 20.02 -6.17
N ALA A 187 -0.14 19.18 -6.63
CA ALA A 187 0.12 18.24 -7.71
C ALA A 187 0.35 18.98 -9.03
N VAL A 188 -0.43 20.03 -9.31
CA VAL A 188 -0.22 20.90 -10.47
C VAL A 188 1.16 21.55 -10.43
N ALA A 189 1.52 22.22 -9.31
CA ALA A 189 2.85 22.82 -9.16
C ALA A 189 3.99 21.80 -9.29
N ARG A 190 3.78 20.57 -8.81
CA ARG A 190 4.74 19.48 -8.99
C ARG A 190 4.84 19.04 -10.44
N ALA A 191 3.73 18.96 -11.17
CA ALA A 191 3.74 18.64 -12.59
C ALA A 191 4.46 19.73 -13.41
N GLU A 192 4.22 21.01 -13.10
CA GLU A 192 4.94 22.14 -13.71
C GLU A 192 6.45 22.04 -13.47
N GLN A 193 6.86 21.74 -12.23
CA GLN A 193 8.26 21.55 -11.90
C GLN A 193 8.88 20.40 -12.72
N LEU A 194 8.24 19.24 -12.77
CA LEU A 194 8.73 18.08 -13.51
C LEU A 194 8.81 18.34 -15.02
N LEU A 195 7.86 19.08 -15.58
CA LEU A 195 7.89 19.49 -16.99
C LEU A 195 9.01 20.51 -17.26
N SER A 196 9.24 21.45 -16.34
CA SER A 196 10.37 22.40 -16.46
C SER A 196 11.72 21.70 -16.41
N GLU A 197 11.85 20.62 -15.63
CA GLU A 197 13.08 19.83 -15.53
C GLU A 197 13.38 19.05 -16.82
N LEU A 198 12.35 18.71 -17.61
CA LEU A 198 12.52 17.99 -18.87
C LEU A 198 13.08 18.88 -19.99
N GLY A 199 12.87 20.19 -19.94
CA GLY A 199 13.26 21.11 -21.01
C GLY A 199 12.64 20.75 -22.37
N PRO A 200 12.98 21.48 -23.45
CA PRO A 200 12.59 21.09 -24.81
C PRO A 200 13.47 19.92 -25.28
N THR A 201 13.21 18.70 -24.81
CA THR A 201 13.95 17.51 -25.25
C THR A 201 13.44 16.96 -26.56
N THR A 202 14.37 16.85 -27.51
CA THR A 202 14.28 16.22 -28.82
C THR A 202 14.03 14.71 -28.73
N HIS A 203 13.24 14.24 -29.69
CA HIS A 203 12.81 12.86 -29.92
C HIS A 203 13.95 11.83 -29.84
N VAL A 204 13.85 10.87 -28.91
CA VAL A 204 14.49 9.55 -29.04
C VAL A 204 13.50 8.50 -28.55
N SER A 205 13.09 7.60 -29.43
CA SER A 205 12.30 6.42 -29.10
C SER A 205 13.26 5.26 -28.82
N SER A 206 13.07 4.57 -27.69
CA SER A 206 13.82 3.37 -27.33
C SER A 206 12.87 2.18 -27.20
N PRO A 207 13.12 1.05 -27.88
CA PRO A 207 12.37 -0.18 -27.70
C PRO A 207 13.15 -1.16 -26.81
N PHE A 208 12.59 -1.60 -25.69
CA PHE A 208 12.68 -2.98 -25.20
C PHE A 208 11.87 -3.19 -23.90
N ASP A 209 11.04 -4.23 -23.90
CA ASP A 209 10.45 -4.87 -22.73
C ASP A 209 11.28 -6.12 -22.38
N ILE A 210 11.38 -6.47 -21.09
CA ILE A 210 11.27 -7.84 -20.55
C ILE A 210 11.50 -7.78 -19.03
N GLY A 211 10.53 -8.29 -18.25
CA GLY A 211 10.76 -8.74 -16.88
C GLY A 211 9.61 -8.54 -15.87
N LEU A 212 8.37 -8.95 -16.19
CA LEU A 212 7.20 -8.63 -15.33
C LEU A 212 6.30 -9.81 -14.92
N SER A 213 6.78 -11.06 -14.98
CA SER A 213 5.95 -12.25 -14.76
C SER A 213 5.17 -12.29 -13.42
N PHE A 214 5.70 -11.77 -12.31
CA PHE A 214 5.02 -11.88 -11.01
C PHE A 214 4.09 -10.69 -10.68
N THR A 215 4.40 -9.48 -11.17
CA THR A 215 3.53 -8.32 -10.97
C THR A 215 2.37 -8.32 -11.95
N GLU A 216 2.57 -8.80 -13.17
CA GLU A 216 1.50 -8.97 -14.15
C GLU A 216 0.43 -9.95 -13.66
N GLU A 217 0.81 -11.12 -13.10
CA GLU A 217 -0.17 -12.08 -12.59
C GLU A 217 -1.03 -11.48 -11.47
N ILE A 218 -0.43 -10.70 -10.56
CA ILE A 218 -1.18 -10.00 -9.51
C ILE A 218 -2.08 -8.93 -10.12
N MET A 219 -1.62 -8.21 -11.15
CA MET A 219 -2.41 -7.17 -11.80
C MET A 219 -3.55 -7.73 -12.64
N GLU A 220 -3.36 -8.85 -13.33
CA GLU A 220 -4.37 -9.53 -14.12
C GLU A 220 -5.47 -10.10 -13.22
N ARG A 221 -5.09 -10.78 -12.13
CA ARG A 221 -6.06 -11.22 -11.11
C ARG A 221 -6.77 -10.02 -10.48
N LEU A 222 -6.08 -8.90 -10.33
CA LEU A 222 -6.70 -7.68 -9.84
C LEU A 222 -7.66 -7.06 -10.87
N ASP A 223 -7.38 -7.16 -12.18
CA ASP A 223 -8.35 -6.79 -13.24
C ASP A 223 -9.58 -7.68 -13.18
N LEU A 224 -9.41 -9.00 -13.01
CA LEU A 224 -10.53 -9.92 -12.85
C LEU A 224 -11.40 -9.53 -11.65
N VAL A 225 -10.79 -9.27 -10.50
CA VAL A 225 -11.50 -8.80 -9.31
C VAL A 225 -12.14 -7.45 -9.56
N MET A 226 -11.51 -6.50 -10.24
CA MET A 226 -12.19 -5.22 -10.54
C MET A 226 -13.36 -5.38 -11.54
N ASN A 227 -13.25 -6.32 -12.49
CA ASN A 227 -14.27 -6.58 -13.51
C ASN A 227 -15.47 -7.37 -12.95
N GLU A 228 -15.22 -8.38 -12.09
CA GLU A 228 -16.25 -9.09 -11.34
C GLU A 228 -16.92 -8.17 -10.31
N TRP A 229 -16.18 -7.19 -9.80
CA TRP A 229 -16.65 -6.19 -8.84
C TRP A 229 -16.93 -4.84 -9.49
N THR A 230 -17.46 -4.86 -10.72
CA THR A 230 -18.29 -3.74 -11.19
C THR A 230 -19.37 -3.51 -10.13
N PRO A 231 -19.66 -2.25 -9.75
CA PRO A 231 -20.69 -1.99 -8.76
C PRO A 231 -21.93 -2.70 -9.29
N PHE A 232 -22.51 -3.60 -8.48
CA PHE A 232 -23.85 -4.12 -8.74
C PHE A 232 -24.63 -2.93 -9.28
N ARG A 233 -24.98 -2.97 -10.58
CA ARG A 233 -26.13 -2.22 -11.08
C ARG A 233 -27.12 -2.40 -9.97
N SER A 234 -27.55 -1.31 -9.34
CA SER A 234 -28.49 -1.38 -8.25
C SER A 234 -29.56 -2.36 -8.72
N ARG A 235 -29.56 -3.58 -8.16
CA ARG A 235 -30.70 -4.45 -8.30
C ARG A 235 -31.71 -3.73 -7.43
N ARG A 236 -32.35 -2.69 -7.96
CA ARG A 236 -33.76 -2.51 -7.69
C ARG A 236 -34.31 -3.90 -7.97
N LEU A 237 -34.80 -4.54 -6.90
CA LEU A 237 -35.53 -5.77 -7.04
C LEU A 237 -36.56 -5.53 -8.15
N PRO A 238 -36.76 -6.45 -9.11
CA PRO A 238 -37.73 -6.27 -10.20
C PRO A 238 -39.14 -5.87 -9.71
N VAL A 239 -39.43 -6.14 -8.44
CA VAL A 239 -40.66 -5.75 -7.72
C VAL A 239 -40.86 -4.22 -7.62
N PHE A 240 -39.81 -3.39 -7.71
CA PHE A 240 -39.94 -1.94 -7.57
C PHE A 240 -40.00 -1.16 -8.90
N GLU A 241 -39.93 -1.83 -10.05
CA GLU A 241 -40.26 -1.18 -11.35
C GLU A 241 -41.77 -1.25 -11.66
N GLU A 242 -42.52 -2.18 -11.06
CA GLU A 242 -43.98 -2.24 -11.25
C GLU A 242 -44.75 -1.20 -10.41
N LEU A 243 -44.18 -0.66 -9.33
CA LEU A 243 -44.91 0.29 -8.46
C LEU A 243 -44.86 1.75 -8.94
N ASP A 244 -43.87 2.14 -9.75
CA ASP A 244 -43.84 3.47 -10.36
C ASP A 244 -44.81 3.57 -11.56
N ALA A 245 -45.10 2.46 -12.25
CA ALA A 245 -46.08 2.41 -13.35
C ALA A 245 -47.55 2.49 -12.87
N PHE A 246 -47.84 2.09 -11.63
CA PHE A 246 -49.19 2.15 -11.06
C PHE A 246 -49.52 3.48 -10.36
N ARG A 247 -48.53 4.34 -10.09
CA ARG A 247 -48.78 5.62 -9.41
C ARG A 247 -49.23 6.72 -10.38
N ASP A 248 -48.90 6.60 -11.66
CA ASP A 248 -49.31 7.54 -12.72
C ASP A 248 -50.68 7.22 -13.35
N GLN A 249 -51.37 6.16 -12.90
CA GLN A 249 -52.75 5.84 -13.31
C GLN A 249 -53.83 6.13 -12.25
N MET A 250 -53.46 6.71 -11.10
CA MET A 250 -54.40 7.10 -10.03
C MET A 250 -54.41 8.61 -9.78
N ALA A 251 -53.91 9.41 -10.72
CA ALA A 251 -54.04 10.86 -10.74
C ALA A 251 -54.84 11.32 -11.96
N CYS A 252 -56.14 10.97 -11.99
CA CYS A 252 -57.20 11.71 -12.66
C CYS A 252 -58.40 11.78 -11.72
#